data_AF-A0A444ZEI5-F1
#
_entry.id   AF-A0A444ZEI5-F1
#
_cell.length_a   1.000
_cell.length_b   1.000
_cell.length_c   1.000
_cell.angle_alpha   90.00
_cell.angle_beta   90.00
_cell.angle_gamma   90.00
#
_symmetry.space_group_name_H-M   'P 1'
#
loop_
_entity.id
_entity.type
_entity.pdbx_description
1 polymer ?
#
loop_
_entity_poly.entity_id
_entity_poly.type
_entity_poly.pdbx_seq_one_letter_code
_entity_poly.pdbx_strand_id
1 'polypeptide(L)'
;MHVQLVAGLLGVESGQDAIIRGLLYERRDEIVIPYKVSVTEFTNRISNLRNKLGREGIKDEGLVVPKELGAEGEVTGNILSANDYSLSYPRTPKEILRIVYGTGDEHVPGGFYPLGANGTIAKSYLERN
;
A
#
# COMPACT_ATOMS: atom_id res chain seq x y z
N MET A 1 -25.71 -0.86 -1.88
CA MET A 1 -25.26 -0.10 -3.07
C MET A 1 -23.76 0.23 -3.05
N HIS A 2 -23.12 0.47 -1.88
CA HIS A 2 -21.66 0.74 -1.82
C HIS A 2 -20.76 -0.49 -1.98
N VAL A 3 -21.17 -1.66 -1.48
CA VAL A 3 -20.34 -2.89 -1.52
C VAL A 3 -20.08 -3.37 -2.95
N GLN A 4 -21.09 -3.31 -3.83
CA GLN A 4 -20.96 -3.80 -5.21
C GLN A 4 -19.99 -2.96 -6.05
N LEU A 5 -19.98 -1.63 -5.87
CA LEU A 5 -19.03 -0.75 -6.54
C LEU A 5 -17.59 -0.99 -6.03
N VAL A 6 -17.41 -1.01 -4.70
CA VAL A 6 -16.08 -1.23 -4.11
C VAL A 6 -15.53 -2.61 -4.45
N ALA A 7 -16.37 -3.65 -4.42
CA ALA A 7 -15.97 -5.00 -4.83
C ALA A 7 -15.61 -5.07 -6.32
N GLY A 8 -16.36 -4.38 -7.18
CA GLY A 8 -16.07 -4.32 -8.62
C GLY A 8 -14.74 -3.64 -8.93
N LEU A 9 -14.42 -2.53 -8.25
CA LEU A 9 -13.13 -1.85 -8.36
C LEU A 9 -11.99 -2.70 -7.79
N LEU A 10 -12.19 -3.30 -6.61
CA LEU A 10 -11.18 -4.10 -5.92
C LEU A 10 -10.60 -5.21 -6.80
N GLY A 11 -11.44 -5.92 -7.58
CA GLY A 11 -10.97 -6.99 -8.46
C GLY A 11 -10.01 -6.51 -9.54
N VAL A 12 -10.32 -5.37 -10.18
CA VAL A 12 -9.48 -4.79 -11.24
C VAL A 12 -8.17 -4.25 -10.64
N GLU A 13 -8.27 -3.50 -9.55
CA GLU A 13 -7.10 -2.93 -8.85
C GLU A 13 -6.16 -4.01 -8.33
N SER A 14 -6.69 -5.11 -7.76
CA SER A 14 -5.87 -6.23 -7.29
C SER A 14 -5.14 -6.95 -8.44
N GLY A 15 -5.80 -7.09 -9.60
CA GLY A 15 -5.16 -7.67 -10.78
C GLY A 15 -4.01 -6.81 -11.32
N GLN A 16 -4.19 -5.48 -11.34
CA GLN A 16 -3.12 -4.56 -11.72
C GLN A 16 -1.95 -4.59 -10.72
N ASP A 17 -2.23 -4.58 -9.42
CA ASP A 17 -1.21 -4.69 -8.37
C ASP A 17 -0.38 -5.98 -8.51
N ALA A 18 -1.04 -7.13 -8.71
CA ALA A 18 -0.37 -8.41 -8.89
C ALA A 18 0.58 -8.42 -10.09
N ILE A 19 0.17 -7.83 -11.23
CA ILE A 19 1.02 -7.73 -12.43
C ILE A 19 2.24 -6.86 -12.16
N ILE A 20 2.06 -5.67 -11.57
CA ILE A 20 3.16 -4.76 -11.27
C ILE A 20 4.13 -5.40 -10.26
N ARG A 21 3.61 -6.01 -9.19
CA ARG A 21 4.43 -6.70 -8.18
C ARG A 21 5.18 -7.89 -8.78
N GLY A 22 4.57 -8.63 -9.69
CA GLY A 22 5.24 -9.70 -10.44
C GLY A 22 6.42 -9.18 -11.27
N LEU A 23 6.22 -8.11 -12.05
CA LEU A 23 7.27 -7.49 -12.86
C LEU A 23 8.41 -6.90 -12.01
N LEU A 24 8.09 -6.33 -10.84
CA LEU A 24 9.11 -5.85 -9.90
C LEU A 24 9.85 -7.01 -9.23
N TYR A 25 9.17 -8.12 -8.93
CA TYR A 25 9.78 -9.31 -8.33
C TYR A 25 10.78 -10.00 -9.26
N GLU A 26 10.51 -10.01 -10.57
CA GLU A 26 11.48 -10.46 -11.58
C GLU A 26 12.76 -9.61 -11.58
N ARG A 27 12.64 -8.33 -11.26
CA ARG A 27 13.72 -7.33 -11.24
C ARG A 27 14.26 -7.05 -9.84
N ARG A 28 13.91 -7.87 -8.85
CA ARG A 28 14.09 -7.58 -7.42
C ARG A 28 15.54 -7.26 -7.03
N ASP A 29 16.51 -7.83 -7.74
CA ASP A 29 17.95 -7.68 -7.51
C ASP A 29 18.58 -6.54 -8.35
N GLU A 30 17.82 -5.93 -9.26
CA GLU A 30 18.29 -4.78 -10.04
C GLU A 30 18.47 -3.56 -9.16
N ILE A 31 19.52 -2.78 -9.43
CA ILE A 31 19.80 -1.54 -8.70
C ILE A 31 19.03 -0.38 -9.31
N VAL A 32 18.24 0.31 -8.49
CA VAL A 32 17.50 1.50 -8.87
C VAL A 32 18.43 2.72 -8.88
N ILE A 33 18.73 3.23 -10.06
CA ILE A 33 19.50 4.47 -10.26
C ILE A 33 18.57 5.69 -10.17
N PRO A 34 18.96 6.80 -9.50
CA PRO A 34 20.27 7.09 -8.89
C PRO A 34 20.40 6.66 -7.41
N TYR A 35 19.42 5.95 -6.87
CA TYR A 35 19.29 5.71 -5.44
C TYR A 35 20.26 4.66 -4.88
N LYS A 36 20.89 3.85 -5.74
CA LYS A 36 21.89 2.83 -5.38
C LYS A 36 21.38 1.78 -4.37
N VAL A 37 20.09 1.47 -4.44
CA VAL A 37 19.42 0.42 -3.65
C VAL A 37 18.75 -0.57 -4.62
N SER A 38 18.56 -1.82 -4.22
CA SER A 38 17.86 -2.80 -5.05
C SER A 38 16.37 -2.51 -5.15
N VAL A 39 15.67 -3.08 -6.14
CA VAL A 39 14.20 -3.01 -6.23
C VAL A 39 13.53 -3.59 -4.98
N THR A 40 14.06 -4.69 -4.41
CA THR A 40 13.60 -5.22 -3.11
C THR A 40 13.71 -4.18 -2.01
N GLU A 41 14.87 -3.55 -1.86
CA GLU A 41 15.09 -2.56 -0.80
C GLU A 41 14.19 -1.33 -1.00
N PHE A 42 14.06 -0.88 -2.25
CA PHE A 42 13.21 0.26 -2.58
C PHE A 42 11.74 0.00 -2.23
N THR A 43 11.21 -1.16 -2.63
CA THR A 43 9.82 -1.53 -2.35
C THR A 43 9.58 -1.74 -0.86
N ASN A 44 10.51 -2.38 -0.13
CA ASN A 44 10.45 -2.50 1.32
C ASN A 44 10.41 -1.12 2.02
N ARG A 45 11.21 -0.15 1.56
CA ARG A 45 11.18 1.23 2.09
C ARG A 45 9.83 1.91 1.85
N ILE A 46 9.20 1.71 0.69
CA ILE A 46 7.85 2.24 0.40
C ILE A 46 6.80 1.59 1.31
N SER A 47 6.86 0.27 1.51
CA SER A 47 5.94 -0.44 2.42
C SER A 47 6.08 0.04 3.87
N ASN A 48 7.31 0.21 4.35
CA ASN A 48 7.58 0.78 5.66
C ASN A 48 7.05 2.21 5.80
N LEU A 49 7.19 3.03 4.76
CA LEU A 49 6.62 4.38 4.75
C LEU A 49 5.08 4.34 4.83
N ARG A 50 4.41 3.46 4.08
CA ARG A 50 2.96 3.27 4.16
C ARG A 50 2.50 2.87 5.55
N ASN A 51 3.21 1.93 6.18
CA ASN A 51 2.92 1.48 7.55
C ASN A 51 3.06 2.65 8.55
N LYS A 52 4.15 3.43 8.44
CA LYS A 52 4.38 4.62 9.27
C LYS A 52 3.28 5.67 9.10
N LEU A 53 2.90 5.99 7.86
CA LEU A 53 1.87 7.00 7.57
C LEU A 53 0.47 6.51 7.99
N GLY A 54 0.18 5.22 7.84
CA GLY A 54 -1.03 4.57 8.33
C GLY A 54 -1.13 4.48 9.86
N ARG A 55 0.00 4.68 10.57
CA ARG A 55 0.18 4.62 12.03
C ARG A 55 0.10 3.22 12.64
N GLU A 56 -1.05 2.56 12.56
CA GLU A 56 -1.29 1.31 13.32
C GLU A 56 -1.34 0.08 12.41
N GLY A 57 -0.63 -0.98 12.78
CA GLY A 57 -0.67 -2.26 12.08
C GLY A 57 0.00 -2.27 10.69
N ILE A 58 -0.07 -3.42 10.03
CA ILE A 58 0.50 -3.64 8.70
C ILE A 58 -0.51 -3.14 7.66
N LYS A 59 -0.07 -2.19 6.83
CA LYS A 59 -0.83 -1.65 5.69
C LYS A 59 -0.34 -2.23 4.38
N ASP A 60 0.93 -2.59 4.35
CA ASP A 60 1.57 -3.25 3.22
C ASP A 60 2.91 -3.87 3.64
N GLU A 61 3.32 -4.87 2.88
CA GLU A 61 4.63 -5.51 2.93
C GLU A 61 5.30 -5.44 1.56
N GLY A 62 6.64 -5.37 1.54
CA GLY A 62 7.37 -5.33 0.27
C GLY A 62 7.44 -6.70 -0.42
N LEU A 63 8.18 -6.77 -1.52
CA LEU A 63 8.18 -7.92 -2.43
C LEU A 63 8.87 -9.17 -1.88
N VAL A 64 9.73 -8.99 -0.88
CA VAL A 64 10.45 -10.07 -0.21
C VAL A 64 10.33 -9.86 1.29
N VAL A 65 9.82 -10.87 1.98
CA VAL A 65 9.63 -10.90 3.43
C VAL A 65 10.41 -12.06 4.04
N PRO A 66 10.71 -12.02 5.36
CA PRO A 66 11.18 -13.20 6.09
C PRO A 66 10.28 -14.41 5.81
N LYS A 67 10.87 -15.61 5.76
CA LYS A 67 10.18 -16.84 5.36
C LYS A 67 8.92 -17.08 6.21
N GLU A 68 8.98 -16.72 7.48
CA GLU A 68 7.92 -16.87 8.48
C GLU A 68 6.70 -15.98 8.19
N LEU A 69 6.87 -14.91 7.41
CA LEU A 69 5.81 -13.99 7.00
C LEU A 69 5.32 -14.22 5.57
N GLY A 70 6.00 -15.06 4.79
CA GLY A 70 5.56 -15.38 3.45
C GLY A 70 4.46 -16.44 3.44
N ALA A 71 3.94 -16.74 2.26
CA ALA A 71 2.82 -17.66 2.11
C ALA A 71 3.11 -19.02 2.78
N GLU A 72 2.21 -19.44 3.67
CA GLU A 72 2.31 -20.66 4.48
C GLU A 72 3.57 -20.76 5.36
N GLY A 73 4.32 -19.67 5.54
CA GLY A 73 5.62 -19.70 6.21
C GLY A 73 6.70 -20.42 5.38
N GLU A 74 6.46 -20.66 4.09
CA GLU A 74 7.30 -21.52 3.25
C GLU A 74 8.07 -20.79 2.14
N VAL A 75 7.69 -19.56 1.81
CA VAL A 75 8.31 -18.76 0.75
C VAL A 75 8.72 -17.39 1.25
N THR A 76 9.67 -16.75 0.58
CA THR A 76 10.07 -15.36 0.89
C THR A 76 9.45 -14.36 -0.08
N GLY A 77 8.94 -14.82 -1.22
CA GLY A 77 8.30 -13.98 -2.23
C GLY A 77 6.91 -13.55 -1.78
N ASN A 78 6.64 -12.25 -1.90
CA ASN A 78 5.40 -11.63 -1.43
C ASN A 78 4.74 -10.80 -2.55
N ILE A 79 4.49 -11.46 -3.69
CA ILE A 79 3.82 -10.83 -4.83
C ILE A 79 2.37 -10.49 -4.48
N LEU A 80 1.68 -11.38 -3.76
CA LEU A 80 0.35 -11.15 -3.21
C LEU A 80 0.45 -11.04 -1.70
N SER A 81 0.46 -9.81 -1.17
CA SER A 81 0.55 -9.57 0.27
C SER A 81 -0.83 -9.68 0.93
N ALA A 82 -0.92 -10.55 1.91
CA ALA A 82 -2.12 -10.86 2.65
C ALA A 82 -1.76 -11.32 4.07
N ASN A 83 -2.73 -11.23 4.98
CA ASN A 83 -2.56 -11.77 6.33
C ASN A 83 -2.61 -13.31 6.36
N ASP A 84 -2.48 -13.89 7.55
CA ASP A 84 -2.52 -15.35 7.80
C ASP A 84 -3.77 -16.06 7.25
N TYR A 85 -4.85 -15.32 6.97
CA TYR A 85 -6.10 -15.85 6.40
C TYR A 85 -6.20 -15.63 4.88
N SER A 86 -5.10 -15.23 4.22
CA SER A 86 -5.08 -14.84 2.80
C SER A 86 -6.03 -13.69 2.47
N LEU A 87 -6.31 -12.81 3.44
CA LEU A 87 -7.10 -11.60 3.24
C LEU A 87 -6.16 -10.39 3.07
N SER A 88 -6.51 -9.52 2.13
CA SER A 88 -5.80 -8.24 1.97
C SER A 88 -5.84 -7.41 3.24
N TYR A 89 -4.74 -6.75 3.60
CA TYR A 89 -4.70 -5.86 4.77
C TYR A 89 -5.74 -4.74 4.66
N PRO A 90 -6.71 -4.68 5.59
CA PRO A 90 -7.75 -3.66 5.54
C PRO A 90 -7.16 -2.29 5.83
N ARG A 91 -7.70 -1.28 5.15
CA ARG A 91 -7.37 0.13 5.38
C ARG A 91 -8.66 0.94 5.49
N THR A 92 -8.75 1.73 6.54
CA THR A 92 -9.82 2.71 6.71
C THR A 92 -9.58 3.91 5.77
N PRO A 93 -10.62 4.67 5.41
CA PRO A 93 -10.44 5.89 4.61
C PRO A 93 -9.42 6.86 5.22
N LYS A 94 -9.42 6.98 6.54
CA LYS A 94 -8.46 7.77 7.32
C LYS A 94 -7.01 7.35 7.03
N GLU A 95 -6.72 6.07 7.12
CA GLU A 95 -5.39 5.51 6.86
C GLU A 95 -4.98 5.70 5.40
N ILE A 96 -5.91 5.52 4.46
CA ILE A 96 -5.65 5.79 3.04
C ILE A 96 -5.28 7.27 2.84
N LEU A 97 -6.05 8.20 3.40
CA LEU A 97 -5.80 9.64 3.26
C LEU A 97 -4.44 10.06 3.83
N ARG A 98 -4.08 9.57 5.02
CA ARG A 98 -2.74 9.80 5.61
C ARG A 98 -1.61 9.35 4.70
N ILE A 99 -1.78 8.19 4.05
CA ILE A 99 -0.80 7.61 3.13
C ILE A 99 -0.71 8.44 1.85
N VAL A 100 -1.84 8.71 1.18
CA VAL A 100 -1.83 9.41 -0.12
C VAL A 100 -1.52 10.90 0.00
N TYR A 101 -1.81 11.52 1.14
CA TYR A 101 -1.35 12.88 1.43
C TYR A 101 0.12 12.92 1.84
N GLY A 102 0.71 11.80 2.25
CA GLY A 102 2.12 11.72 2.64
C GLY A 102 2.47 12.44 3.95
N THR A 103 1.48 12.98 4.66
CA THR A 103 1.65 13.78 5.88
C THR A 103 1.50 12.95 7.15
N GLY A 104 0.88 11.77 7.06
CA GLY A 104 0.50 10.99 8.24
C GLY A 104 -0.71 11.57 8.99
N ASP A 105 -1.37 12.58 8.42
CA ASP A 105 -2.59 13.21 8.93
C ASP A 105 -3.64 13.36 7.82
N GLU A 106 -4.78 12.72 8.02
CA GLU A 106 -5.93 12.74 7.11
C GLU A 106 -6.55 14.13 6.91
N HIS A 107 -6.26 15.10 7.79
CA HIS A 107 -6.75 16.47 7.72
C HIS A 107 -5.79 17.42 6.99
N VAL A 108 -4.58 16.96 6.66
CA VAL A 108 -3.53 17.78 6.06
C VAL A 108 -3.19 17.24 4.67
N PRO A 109 -3.72 17.87 3.60
CA PRO A 109 -3.37 17.53 2.22
C PRO A 109 -1.88 17.68 1.91
N GLY A 110 -1.43 17.00 0.86
CA GLY A 110 -0.03 16.96 0.45
C GLY A 110 0.22 15.84 -0.56
N GLY A 111 1.49 15.49 -0.78
CA GLY A 111 1.87 14.29 -1.52
C GLY A 111 1.20 14.16 -2.89
N PHE A 112 0.47 13.07 -3.10
CA PHE A 112 -0.23 12.80 -4.36
C PHE A 112 -1.45 13.69 -4.58
N TYR A 113 -2.00 14.28 -3.50
CA TYR A 113 -3.15 15.17 -3.54
C TYR A 113 -2.82 16.48 -2.80
N PRO A 114 -1.99 17.37 -3.37
CA PRO A 114 -1.55 18.60 -2.70
C PRO A 114 -2.69 19.52 -2.27
N LEU A 115 -3.83 19.46 -2.97
CA LEU A 115 -5.04 20.26 -2.69
C LEU A 115 -6.15 19.45 -2.02
N GLY A 116 -5.87 18.21 -1.63
CA GLY A 116 -6.84 17.29 -1.04
C GLY A 116 -7.59 16.47 -2.08
N ALA A 117 -8.05 15.29 -1.69
CA ALA A 117 -8.84 14.43 -2.57
C ALA A 117 -10.28 14.95 -2.71
N ASN A 118 -10.84 14.87 -3.92
CA ASN A 118 -12.13 15.47 -4.27
C ASN A 118 -13.32 14.50 -4.13
N GLY A 119 -13.45 13.86 -2.97
CA GLY A 119 -14.57 12.96 -2.65
C GLY A 119 -15.25 13.36 -1.35
N THR A 120 -16.54 13.02 -1.18
CA THR A 120 -17.31 13.36 0.03
C THR A 120 -16.60 12.91 1.31
N ILE A 121 -16.07 11.68 1.32
CA ILE A 121 -15.32 11.12 2.47
C ILE A 121 -14.05 11.92 2.74
N ALA A 122 -13.29 12.29 1.70
CA ALA A 122 -12.05 13.05 1.88
C ALA A 122 -12.32 14.47 2.40
N LYS A 123 -13.33 15.15 1.82
CA LYS A 123 -13.73 16.50 2.22
C LYS A 123 -14.22 16.56 3.67
N SER A 124 -14.91 15.53 4.16
CA SER A 124 -15.33 15.49 5.57
C SER A 124 -14.18 15.45 6.57
N TYR A 125 -12.95 15.11 6.15
CA TYR A 125 -11.75 15.21 6.99
C TYR A 125 -11.02 16.56 6.84
N LEU A 126 -11.39 17.42 5.89
CA LEU A 126 -10.76 18.74 5.70
C LEU A 126 -11.57 19.85 6.38
N GLU A 127 -12.87 19.63 6.50
CA GLU A 127 -13.78 20.51 7.23
C GLU A 127 -13.49 20.37 8.74
N ARG A 128 -12.85 21.38 9.33
CA ARG A 128 -12.71 21.47 10.79
C ARG A 128 -14.10 21.73 11.40
N ASN A 129 -14.49 20.92 12.38
CA ASN A 129 -15.41 21.37 13.43
C ASN A 129 -14.71 22.41 14.30
#